data_AF-R6Y1K4-F1
#
_entry.id   AF-R6Y1K4-F1
#
_cell.length_a   1.000
_cell.length_b   1.000
_cell.length_c   1.000
_cell.angle_alpha   90.00
_cell.angle_beta   90.00
_cell.angle_gamma   90.00
#
_symmetry.space_group_name_H-M   'P 1'
#
loop_
_entity.id
_entity.type
_entity.pdbx_description
1 polymer ?
#
loop_
_entity_poly.entity_id
_entity_poly.type
_entity_poly.pdbx_seq_one_letter_code
_entity_poly.pdbx_strand_id
1 'polypeptide(L)'
;MSPGDTVTAGQLLIAGLYEQELDPYSPPPDEPYQVLGAARGSVRALTYREFSVEVPQEKTVLVPTGRRSQAALEVFGLRVPLGLARQPEGSFRVWRSSAAWNPLGRALPLAWEVTTWETCREEAVPLEEAGQEEAALLALRRLQREELPPGSKVVEEELSYTGEGAARRLKAVCRCEEEIGLVRKISVE
;
A
#
# COMPACT_ATOMS: atom_id res chain seq x y z
N MET A 1 -28.74 -24.26 11.46
CA MET A 1 -28.04 -23.88 10.22
C MET A 1 -27.23 -25.07 9.75
N SER A 2 -27.24 -25.31 8.46
CA SER A 2 -26.39 -26.29 7.80
C SER A 2 -25.20 -25.56 7.17
N PRO A 3 -24.04 -26.23 7.02
CA PRO A 3 -22.93 -25.68 6.25
C PRO A 3 -23.38 -25.31 4.83
N GLY A 4 -23.16 -24.05 4.44
CA GLY A 4 -23.56 -23.52 3.12
C GLY A 4 -24.82 -22.65 3.12
N ASP A 5 -25.50 -22.50 4.27
CA ASP A 5 -26.62 -21.56 4.38
C ASP A 5 -26.18 -20.11 4.15
N THR A 6 -27.01 -19.32 3.47
CA THR A 6 -26.79 -17.87 3.33
C THR A 6 -27.12 -17.19 4.66
N VAL A 7 -26.20 -16.34 5.12
CA VAL A 7 -26.34 -15.61 6.39
C VAL A 7 -26.54 -14.12 6.14
N THR A 8 -27.29 -13.48 7.03
CA THR A 8 -27.53 -12.03 6.99
C THR A 8 -26.83 -11.33 8.14
N ALA A 9 -26.55 -10.03 7.96
CA ALA A 9 -25.93 -9.23 8.99
C ALA A 9 -26.81 -9.20 10.26
N GLY A 10 -26.20 -9.49 11.42
CA GLY A 10 -26.89 -9.50 12.72
C GLY A 10 -27.47 -10.85 13.13
N GLN A 11 -27.38 -11.88 12.29
CA GLN A 11 -27.80 -13.23 12.65
C GLN A 11 -26.86 -13.84 13.70
N LEU A 12 -27.42 -14.50 14.71
CA LEU A 12 -26.65 -15.22 15.72
C LEU A 12 -26.16 -16.55 15.14
N LEU A 13 -24.83 -16.69 15.01
CA LEU A 13 -24.21 -17.86 14.36
C LEU A 13 -23.58 -18.83 15.38
N ILE A 14 -23.03 -18.31 16.49
CA ILE A 14 -22.41 -19.10 17.54
C ILE A 14 -22.97 -18.63 18.89
N ALA A 15 -23.45 -19.58 19.70
CA ALA A 15 -23.87 -19.38 21.08
C ALA A 15 -23.25 -20.47 21.96
N GLY A 16 -22.75 -20.08 23.14
CA GLY A 16 -22.19 -21.01 24.11
C GLY A 16 -23.16 -21.23 25.25
N LEU A 17 -23.70 -22.44 25.36
CA LEU A 17 -24.39 -22.89 26.57
C LEU A 17 -23.36 -23.64 27.43
N TYR A 18 -23.14 -23.15 28.64
CA TYR A 18 -22.29 -23.81 29.62
C TYR A 18 -23.20 -24.49 30.64
N GLU A 19 -23.13 -25.80 30.70
CA GLU A 19 -23.81 -26.59 31.72
C GLU A 19 -22.82 -26.88 32.85
N GLN A 20 -23.30 -26.79 34.09
CA GLN A 20 -22.52 -27.21 35.24
C GLN A 20 -22.23 -28.71 35.17
N GLU A 21 -20.96 -29.09 35.27
CA GLU A 21 -20.58 -30.48 35.48
C GLU A 21 -21.00 -30.89 36.91
N LEU A 22 -21.93 -31.85 36.99
CA LEU A 22 -22.45 -32.35 38.26
C LEU A 22 -21.50 -33.38 38.85
N ASP A 23 -21.20 -33.26 40.15
CA ASP A 23 -20.39 -34.24 40.88
C ASP A 23 -21.14 -35.59 40.96
N PRO A 24 -20.54 -36.71 40.50
CA PRO A 24 -21.17 -38.04 40.53
C PRO A 24 -21.59 -38.53 41.92
N TYR A 25 -21.01 -37.97 42.99
CA TYR A 25 -21.25 -38.41 44.37
C TYR A 25 -22.19 -37.48 45.17
N SER A 26 -22.66 -36.38 44.56
CA SER A 26 -23.59 -35.45 45.19
C SER A 26 -25.02 -35.67 44.66
N PRO A 27 -26.06 -35.47 45.48
CA PRO A 27 -27.43 -35.51 44.98
C PRO A 27 -27.61 -34.44 43.89
N PRO A 28 -28.13 -34.79 42.70
CA PRO A 28 -28.28 -33.84 41.61
C PRO A 28 -29.26 -32.72 42.00
N PRO A 29 -28.97 -31.46 41.69
CA PRO A 29 -29.88 -30.35 41.92
C PRO A 29 -31.14 -30.50 41.06
N ASP A 30 -32.28 -29.98 41.54
CA ASP A 30 -33.56 -30.03 40.82
C ASP A 30 -33.50 -29.32 39.46
N GLU A 31 -32.69 -28.25 39.36
CA GLU A 31 -32.38 -27.56 38.11
C GLU A 31 -30.85 -27.41 37.95
N PRO A 32 -30.23 -28.00 36.92
CA PRO A 32 -28.82 -27.80 36.64
C PRO A 32 -28.56 -26.34 36.24
N TYR A 33 -27.50 -25.74 36.79
CA TYR A 33 -27.13 -24.37 36.46
C TYR A 33 -26.65 -24.29 35.00
N GLN A 34 -27.41 -23.61 34.15
CA GLN A 34 -27.05 -23.32 32.77
C GLN A 34 -26.73 -21.83 32.62
N VAL A 35 -25.55 -21.52 32.11
CA VAL A 35 -25.15 -20.13 31.83
C VAL A 35 -24.90 -19.96 30.34
N LEU A 36 -25.56 -18.97 29.75
CA LEU A 36 -25.18 -18.45 28.45
C LEU A 36 -23.88 -17.65 28.61
N GLY A 37 -22.81 -18.16 28.01
CA GLY A 37 -21.49 -17.55 28.08
C GLY A 37 -20.96 -17.17 26.70
N ALA A 38 -19.89 -16.39 26.69
CA ALA A 38 -19.24 -15.98 25.45
C ALA A 38 -18.54 -17.19 24.79
N ALA A 39 -19.19 -17.81 23.81
CA ALA A 39 -18.53 -18.76 22.92
C ALA A 39 -17.55 -18.01 22.00
N ARG A 40 -16.32 -18.50 21.94
CA ARG A 40 -15.33 -18.07 20.94
C ARG A 40 -15.37 -19.05 19.78
N GLY A 41 -15.55 -18.53 18.57
CA GLY A 41 -15.44 -19.32 17.35
C GLY A 41 -15.19 -18.41 16.15
N SER A 42 -14.64 -18.99 15.09
CA SER A 42 -14.42 -18.33 13.81
C SER A 42 -15.55 -18.71 12.85
N VAL A 43 -16.17 -17.73 12.23
CA VAL A 43 -17.17 -17.90 11.18
C VAL A 43 -16.60 -17.36 9.88
N ARG A 44 -16.26 -18.28 8.97
CA ARG A 44 -15.81 -17.96 7.63
C ARG A 44 -16.93 -18.12 6.61
N ALA A 45 -17.09 -17.13 5.76
CA ALA A 45 -18.10 -17.15 4.69
C ALA A 45 -17.53 -16.58 3.38
N LEU A 46 -18.16 -16.95 2.28
CA LEU A 46 -17.90 -16.34 0.98
C LEU A 46 -18.72 -15.05 0.84
N THR A 47 -18.03 -13.93 0.62
CA THR A 47 -18.62 -12.60 0.39
C THR A 47 -18.31 -12.12 -1.02
N TYR A 48 -19.19 -11.29 -1.56
CA TYR A 48 -19.01 -10.63 -2.86
C TYR A 48 -18.72 -9.15 -2.63
N ARG A 49 -17.61 -8.67 -3.17
CA ARG A 49 -17.21 -7.26 -3.10
C ARG A 49 -16.84 -6.74 -4.48
N GLU A 50 -17.20 -5.49 -4.74
CA GLU A 50 -16.83 -4.79 -5.96
C GLU A 50 -15.80 -3.72 -5.62
N PHE A 51 -14.68 -3.72 -6.35
CA PHE A 51 -13.64 -2.70 -6.24
C PHE A 51 -13.53 -1.97 -7.57
N SER A 52 -13.39 -0.65 -7.53
CA SER A 52 -13.17 0.14 -8.74
C SER A 52 -12.06 1.15 -8.51
N VAL A 53 -11.13 1.22 -9.47
CA VAL A 53 -10.02 2.18 -9.48
C VAL A 53 -9.97 2.90 -10.81
N GLU A 54 -9.61 4.18 -10.76
CA GLU A 54 -9.39 5.01 -11.93
C GLU A 54 -7.92 5.37 -12.01
N VAL A 55 -7.34 5.21 -13.19
CA VAL A 55 -5.93 5.56 -13.44
C VAL A 55 -5.84 6.61 -14.53
N PRO A 56 -5.05 7.68 -14.32
CA PRO A 56 -4.81 8.69 -15.32
C PRO A 56 -4.00 8.11 -16.49
N GLN A 57 -4.29 8.57 -17.71
CA GLN A 57 -3.57 8.13 -18.91
C GLN A 57 -2.24 8.86 -19.13
N GLU A 58 -1.97 9.91 -18.37
CA GLU A 58 -0.75 10.71 -18.49
C GLU A 58 0.13 10.53 -17.26
N LYS A 59 1.44 10.50 -17.49
CA LYS A 59 2.45 10.51 -16.44
C LYS A 59 3.31 11.75 -16.57
N THR A 60 3.52 12.44 -15.46
CA THR A 60 4.48 13.54 -15.39
C THR A 60 5.90 13.00 -15.41
N VAL A 61 6.65 13.34 -16.43
CA VAL A 61 8.07 13.01 -16.58
C VAL A 61 8.90 14.29 -16.55
N LEU A 62 10.04 14.22 -15.87
CA LEU A 62 11.02 15.31 -15.84
C LEU A 62 11.93 15.21 -17.06
N VAL A 63 11.73 16.11 -18.03
CA VAL A 63 12.52 16.18 -19.26
C VAL A 63 13.66 17.20 -19.09
N PRO A 64 14.92 16.82 -19.41
CA PRO A 64 16.05 17.73 -19.30
C PRO A 64 16.00 18.80 -20.39
N THR A 65 16.01 20.07 -20.00
CA THR A 65 15.91 21.23 -20.91
C THR A 65 17.22 21.99 -21.06
N GLY A 66 18.14 21.82 -20.12
CA GLY A 66 19.43 22.49 -20.17
C GLY A 66 20.41 21.95 -19.14
N ARG A 67 21.70 22.09 -19.42
CA ARG A 67 22.79 21.64 -18.55
C ARG A 67 23.76 22.79 -18.30
N ARG A 68 24.12 22.99 -17.04
CA ARG A 68 25.14 23.96 -16.61
C ARG A 68 26.11 23.29 -15.65
N SER A 69 27.39 23.62 -15.75
CA SER A 69 28.41 23.15 -14.83
C SER A 69 29.18 24.31 -14.22
N GLN A 70 29.56 24.16 -12.95
CA GLN A 70 30.48 25.04 -12.25
C GLN A 70 31.60 24.19 -11.66
N ALA A 71 32.83 24.59 -11.92
CA ALA A 71 33.97 24.05 -11.21
C ALA A 71 34.18 24.80 -9.90
N ALA A 72 34.67 24.12 -8.88
CA ALA A 72 35.19 24.72 -7.67
C ALA A 72 36.52 24.03 -7.34
N LEU A 73 37.49 24.82 -6.89
CA LEU A 73 38.73 24.30 -6.36
C LEU A 73 38.62 24.29 -4.85
N GLU A 74 38.78 23.12 -4.24
CA GLU A 74 38.89 22.98 -2.80
C GLU A 74 40.38 22.98 -2.42
N VAL A 75 40.79 23.93 -1.58
CA VAL A 75 42.18 24.14 -1.17
C VAL A 75 42.24 24.23 0.35
N PHE A 76 42.91 23.29 1.02
CA PHE A 76 42.95 23.20 2.48
C PHE A 76 41.56 23.23 3.14
N GLY A 77 40.55 22.63 2.49
CA GLY A 77 39.14 22.63 2.96
C GLY A 77 38.36 23.91 2.67
N LEU A 78 38.97 24.91 2.00
CA LEU A 78 38.29 26.11 1.51
C LEU A 78 37.82 25.89 0.07
N ARG A 79 36.52 26.04 -0.16
CA ARG A 79 35.90 25.91 -1.48
C ARG A 79 35.92 27.25 -2.22
N VAL A 80 36.71 27.32 -3.29
CA VAL A 80 36.81 28.48 -4.18
C VAL A 80 36.02 28.20 -5.47
N PRO A 81 34.84 28.82 -5.68
CA PRO A 81 34.08 28.63 -6.90
C PRO A 81 34.83 29.22 -8.10
N LEU A 82 35.04 28.40 -9.12
CA LEU A 82 35.63 28.80 -10.39
C LEU A 82 34.50 29.16 -11.37
N GLY A 83 34.14 30.44 -11.38
CA GLY A 83 33.14 31.02 -12.28
C GLY A 83 31.90 31.57 -11.56
N LEU A 84 31.11 32.36 -12.28
CA LEU A 84 29.91 33.07 -11.79
C LEU A 84 28.59 32.30 -12.02
N ALA A 85 28.67 31.00 -12.26
CA ALA A 85 27.47 30.19 -12.48
C ALA A 85 26.60 30.19 -11.20
N ARG A 86 25.35 30.63 -11.35
CA ARG A 86 24.33 30.54 -10.30
C ARG A 86 23.51 29.28 -10.47
N GLN A 87 23.03 28.76 -9.35
CA GLN A 87 22.05 27.68 -9.33
C GLN A 87 20.83 28.09 -10.19
N PRO A 88 20.36 27.23 -11.11
CA PRO A 88 19.16 27.50 -11.89
C PRO A 88 17.92 27.49 -10.99
N GLU A 89 16.93 28.31 -11.35
CA GLU A 89 15.61 28.33 -10.70
C GLU A 89 14.72 27.21 -11.25
N GLY A 90 13.82 26.67 -10.41
CA GLY A 90 12.87 25.61 -10.78
C GLY A 90 13.33 24.20 -10.42
N SER A 91 12.77 23.19 -11.10
CA SER A 91 13.11 21.77 -10.91
C SER A 91 14.45 21.46 -11.59
N PHE A 92 15.40 20.89 -10.86
CA PHE A 92 16.70 20.51 -11.41
C PHE A 92 17.25 19.24 -10.77
N ARG A 93 18.13 18.56 -11.51
CA ARG A 93 18.98 17.48 -11.01
C ARG A 93 20.39 18.01 -10.78
N VAL A 94 21.03 17.54 -9.72
CA VAL A 94 22.40 17.93 -9.35
C VAL A 94 23.28 16.72 -9.23
N TRP A 95 24.45 16.81 -9.85
CA TRP A 95 25.54 15.86 -9.65
C TRP A 95 26.80 16.62 -9.28
N ARG A 96 27.50 16.11 -8.28
CA ARG A 96 28.79 16.63 -7.85
C ARG A 96 29.83 15.54 -8.03
N SER A 97 30.83 15.81 -8.85
CA SER A 97 32.04 14.99 -8.90
C SER A 97 33.17 15.75 -8.20
N SER A 98 33.95 15.05 -7.39
CA SER A 98 35.16 15.59 -6.78
C SER A 98 36.33 14.69 -7.11
N ALA A 99 37.46 15.29 -7.46
CA ALA A 99 38.69 14.60 -7.79
C ALA A 99 39.82 15.21 -6.95
N ALA A 100 40.30 14.46 -5.95
CA ALA A 100 41.46 14.86 -5.17
C ALA A 100 42.72 14.87 -6.06
N TRP A 101 43.52 15.92 -5.94
CA TRP A 101 44.77 16.05 -6.67
C TRP A 101 45.91 15.42 -5.88
N ASN A 102 46.46 14.33 -6.41
CA ASN A 102 47.62 13.64 -5.84
C ASN A 102 48.82 13.64 -6.81
N PRO A 103 49.40 14.81 -7.13
CA PRO A 103 50.62 14.82 -7.92
C PRO A 103 51.74 14.11 -7.13
N LEU A 104 52.45 13.19 -7.80
CA LEU A 104 53.64 12.50 -7.27
C LEU A 104 53.39 11.58 -6.07
N GLY A 105 52.16 11.08 -5.88
CA GLY A 105 51.84 10.11 -4.81
C GLY A 105 51.76 10.71 -3.40
N ARG A 106 51.75 12.04 -3.29
CA ARG A 106 51.47 12.75 -2.04
C ARG A 106 50.05 13.27 -2.06
N ALA A 107 49.32 13.07 -0.96
CA ALA A 107 48.00 13.66 -0.77
C ALA A 107 48.16 15.17 -0.57
N LEU A 108 47.91 15.94 -1.63
CA LEU A 108 47.76 17.39 -1.45
C LEU A 108 46.34 17.66 -0.95
N PRO A 109 46.16 18.66 -0.08
CA PRO A 109 44.84 19.10 0.35
C PRO A 109 44.18 19.96 -0.75
N LEU A 110 44.17 19.45 -1.98
CA LEU A 110 43.62 20.07 -3.17
C LEU A 110 42.62 19.10 -3.79
N ALA A 111 41.39 19.55 -4.03
CA ALA A 111 40.42 18.78 -4.79
C ALA A 111 39.75 19.64 -5.86
N TRP A 112 39.52 19.05 -7.01
CA TRP A 112 38.77 19.65 -8.10
C TRP A 112 37.33 19.15 -8.04
N GLU A 113 36.40 20.05 -7.79
CA GLU A 113 34.97 19.74 -7.72
C GLU A 113 34.28 20.27 -8.98
N VAL A 114 33.41 19.46 -9.60
CA VAL A 114 32.51 19.90 -10.66
C VAL A 114 31.08 19.64 -10.21
N THR A 115 30.31 20.70 -10.04
CA THR A 115 28.86 20.61 -9.84
C THR A 115 28.17 20.81 -11.19
N THR A 116 27.36 19.85 -11.61
CA THR A 116 26.50 19.94 -12.79
C THR A 116 25.05 20.06 -12.34
N TRP A 117 24.36 21.11 -12.80
CA TRP A 117 22.92 21.24 -12.72
C TRP A 117 22.30 20.93 -14.08
N GLU A 118 21.26 20.10 -14.09
CA GLU A 118 20.40 19.89 -15.25
C GLU A 118 19.01 20.40 -14.92
N THR A 119 18.58 21.44 -15.63
CA THR A 119 17.23 22.00 -15.48
C THR A 119 16.23 21.03 -16.09
N CYS A 120 15.23 20.65 -15.30
CA CYS A 120 14.17 19.75 -15.71
C CYS A 120 12.86 20.52 -15.85
N ARG A 121 12.08 20.17 -16.86
CA ARG A 121 10.69 20.63 -16.99
C ARG A 121 9.77 19.42 -16.82
N GLU A 122 8.65 19.64 -16.15
CA GLU A 122 7.57 18.66 -16.09
C GLU A 122 6.82 18.66 -17.41
N GLU A 123 6.74 17.48 -18.02
CA GLU A 123 5.96 17.24 -19.23
C GLU A 123 5.03 16.05 -18.98
N ALA A 124 3.77 16.20 -19.37
CA ALA A 124 2.78 15.13 -19.33
C ALA A 124 2.98 14.27 -20.58
N VAL A 125 3.42 13.03 -20.38
CA VAL A 125 3.62 12.07 -21.47
C VAL A 125 2.53 11.02 -21.38
N PRO A 126 1.87 10.65 -22.50
CA PRO A 126 0.88 9.59 -22.50
C PRO A 126 1.54 8.27 -22.07
N LEU A 127 0.91 7.59 -21.14
CA LEU A 127 1.33 6.29 -20.65
C LEU A 127 0.90 5.23 -21.67
N GLU A 128 1.81 4.33 -22.02
CA GLU A 128 1.48 3.17 -22.87
C GLU A 128 0.39 2.31 -22.22
N GLU A 129 -0.47 1.67 -23.03
CA GLU A 129 -1.60 0.87 -22.55
C GLU A 129 -1.18 -0.20 -21.52
N ALA A 130 -0.07 -0.90 -21.78
CA ALA A 130 0.48 -1.88 -20.84
C ALA A 130 0.86 -1.25 -19.48
N GLY A 131 1.45 -0.06 -19.51
CA GLY A 131 1.79 0.69 -18.30
C GLY A 131 0.56 1.18 -17.53
N GLN A 132 -0.53 1.49 -18.23
CA GLN A 132 -1.81 1.85 -17.62
C GLN A 132 -2.44 0.65 -16.90
N GLU A 133 -2.42 -0.53 -17.52
CA GLU A 133 -2.94 -1.77 -16.93
C GLU A 133 -2.17 -2.17 -15.69
N GLU A 134 -0.83 -2.13 -15.73
CA GLU A 134 0.01 -2.40 -14.55
C GLU A 134 -0.27 -1.41 -13.41
N ALA A 135 -0.39 -0.12 -13.72
CA ALA A 135 -0.70 0.90 -12.73
C ALA A 135 -2.10 0.68 -12.12
N ALA A 136 -3.09 0.30 -12.93
CA ALA A 136 -4.45 -0.01 -12.48
C ALA A 136 -4.50 -1.24 -11.59
N LEU A 137 -3.80 -2.31 -11.97
CA LEU A 137 -3.68 -3.51 -11.15
C LEU A 137 -3.00 -3.19 -9.82
N LEU A 138 -1.93 -2.41 -9.83
CA LEU A 138 -1.22 -2.05 -8.60
C LEU A 138 -2.07 -1.18 -7.67
N ALA A 139 -2.84 -0.23 -8.22
CA ALA A 139 -3.81 0.56 -7.46
C ALA A 139 -4.93 -0.32 -6.89
N LEU A 140 -5.46 -1.25 -7.68
CA LEU A 140 -6.48 -2.21 -7.25
C LEU A 140 -5.98 -3.06 -6.08
N ARG A 141 -4.76 -3.60 -6.17
CA ARG A 141 -4.16 -4.41 -5.10
C ARG A 141 -3.96 -3.62 -3.81
N ARG A 142 -3.63 -2.33 -3.91
CA ARG A 142 -3.55 -1.44 -2.74
C ARG A 142 -4.92 -1.26 -2.10
N LEU A 143 -5.93 -0.94 -2.89
CA LEU A 143 -7.30 -0.78 -2.42
C LEU A 143 -7.83 -2.06 -1.74
N GLN A 144 -7.64 -3.21 -2.39
CA GLN A 144 -8.03 -4.52 -1.83
C GLN A 144 -7.35 -4.78 -0.48
N ARG A 145 -6.07 -4.44 -0.34
CA ARG A 145 -5.34 -4.62 0.91
C ARG A 145 -5.83 -3.70 2.03
N GLU A 146 -6.29 -2.51 1.69
CA GLU A 146 -6.80 -1.53 2.64
C GLU A 146 -8.22 -1.85 3.10
N GLU A 147 -9.08 -2.31 2.18
CA GLU A 147 -10.50 -2.58 2.48
C GLU A 147 -10.78 -4.00 2.99
N LEU A 148 -9.95 -5.00 2.64
CA LEU A 148 -10.14 -6.37 3.11
C LEU A 148 -9.65 -6.53 4.55
N PRO A 149 -10.47 -7.12 5.45
CA PRO A 149 -10.05 -7.36 6.82
C PRO A 149 -8.86 -8.35 6.90
N PRO A 150 -8.06 -8.27 7.97
CA PRO A 150 -6.90 -9.14 8.14
C PRO A 150 -7.34 -10.62 8.20
N GLY A 151 -6.76 -11.45 7.33
CA GLY A 151 -7.08 -12.87 7.23
C GLY A 151 -8.11 -13.21 6.14
N SER A 152 -8.64 -12.22 5.41
CA SER A 152 -9.44 -12.45 4.21
C SER A 152 -8.61 -13.00 3.06
N LYS A 153 -9.21 -13.89 2.26
CA LYS A 153 -8.59 -14.47 1.07
C LYS A 153 -9.49 -14.26 -0.14
N VAL A 154 -8.95 -13.69 -1.22
CA VAL A 154 -9.66 -13.63 -2.51
C VAL A 154 -9.62 -15.02 -3.14
N VAL A 155 -10.79 -15.58 -3.46
CA VAL A 155 -10.94 -16.92 -4.05
C VAL A 155 -11.05 -16.81 -5.57
N GLU A 156 -11.90 -15.90 -6.04
CA GLU A 156 -12.10 -15.62 -7.47
C GLU A 156 -12.14 -14.11 -7.68
N GLU A 157 -11.61 -13.69 -8.82
CA GLU A 157 -11.52 -12.28 -9.23
C GLU A 157 -11.83 -12.18 -10.72
N GLU A 158 -12.85 -11.40 -11.06
CA GLU A 158 -13.18 -11.05 -12.44
C GLU A 158 -12.83 -9.58 -12.67
N LEU A 159 -11.95 -9.34 -13.64
CA LEU A 159 -11.49 -8.00 -14.01
C LEU A 159 -12.20 -7.54 -15.26
N SER A 160 -12.78 -6.34 -15.19
CA SER A 160 -13.39 -5.65 -16.32
C SER A 160 -12.72 -4.29 -16.50
N TYR A 161 -12.25 -4.04 -17.72
CA TYR A 161 -11.65 -2.77 -18.09
C TYR A 161 -12.71 -1.96 -18.86
N THR A 162 -13.05 -0.80 -18.31
CA THR A 162 -13.97 0.14 -18.96
C THR A 162 -13.26 1.48 -19.08
N GLY A 163 -13.17 2.03 -20.29
CA GLY A 163 -12.53 3.31 -20.50
C GLY A 163 -12.79 3.84 -21.90
N GLU A 164 -13.35 5.05 -21.95
CA GLU A 164 -13.38 5.92 -23.12
C GLU A 164 -12.87 7.29 -22.65
N GLY A 165 -11.87 7.87 -23.34
CA GLY A 165 -11.35 9.21 -23.00
C GLY A 165 -10.08 9.22 -22.14
N ALA A 166 -9.94 10.16 -21.19
CA ALA A 166 -8.68 10.52 -20.52
C ALA A 166 -8.33 9.72 -19.24
N ALA A 167 -9.20 8.81 -18.80
CA ALA A 167 -8.98 7.97 -17.62
C ALA A 167 -9.49 6.55 -17.90
N ARG A 168 -8.74 5.53 -17.47
CA ARG A 168 -9.12 4.13 -17.61
C ARG A 168 -9.62 3.62 -16.26
N ARG A 169 -10.83 3.08 -16.23
CA ARG A 169 -11.46 2.54 -15.01
C ARG A 169 -11.35 1.02 -15.03
N LEU A 170 -10.69 0.46 -14.02
CA LEU A 170 -10.65 -0.97 -13.76
C LEU A 170 -11.68 -1.29 -12.69
N LYS A 171 -12.61 -2.19 -12.99
CA LYS A 171 -13.58 -2.73 -12.03
C LYS A 171 -13.29 -4.20 -11.82
N ALA A 172 -13.13 -4.59 -10.56
CA ALA A 172 -12.92 -5.97 -10.14
C ALA A 172 -14.11 -6.45 -9.29
N VAL A 173 -14.71 -7.56 -9.69
CA VAL A 173 -15.71 -8.27 -8.89
C VAL A 173 -15.00 -9.44 -8.23
N CYS A 174 -14.93 -9.42 -6.89
CA CYS A 174 -14.16 -10.38 -6.11
C CYS A 174 -15.09 -11.24 -5.25
N ARG A 175 -14.85 -12.55 -5.27
CA ARG A 175 -15.39 -13.49 -4.29
C ARG A 175 -14.34 -13.74 -3.22
N CYS A 176 -14.59 -13.27 -2.01
CA CYS A 176 -13.66 -13.32 -0.89
C CYS A 176 -14.13 -14.33 0.16
N GLU A 177 -13.22 -15.09 0.74
CA GLU A 177 -13.44 -15.84 1.98
C GLU A 177 -13.02 -14.95 3.14
N GLU A 178 -13.98 -14.54 3.97
CA GLU A 178 -13.77 -13.57 5.05
C GLU A 178 -14.29 -14.12 6.40
N GLU A 179 -13.66 -13.67 7.48
CA GLU A 179 -14.21 -13.84 8.83
C GLU A 179 -15.34 -12.82 9.03
N ILE A 180 -16.57 -13.31 9.11
CA ILE A 180 -17.77 -12.49 9.32
C ILE A 180 -18.22 -12.44 10.78
N GLY A 181 -17.56 -13.21 11.66
CA GLY A 181 -17.90 -13.29 13.07
C GLY A 181 -17.64 -11.98 13.81
N LEU A 182 -18.69 -11.42 14.43
CA LEU A 182 -18.59 -10.29 15.35
C LEU A 182 -19.00 -10.74 16.76
N VAL A 183 -18.09 -10.61 17.72
CA VAL A 183 -18.40 -10.93 19.12
C VAL A 183 -19.24 -9.81 19.72
N ARG A 184 -20.47 -10.13 20.14
CA ARG A 184 -21.36 -9.22 20.87
C ARG A 184 -21.80 -9.83 22.18
N LYS A 185 -21.95 -8.99 23.21
CA LYS A 185 -22.60 -9.39 24.46
C LYS A 185 -24.10 -9.45 24.22
N ILE A 186 -24.70 -10.60 24.50
CA ILE A 186 -26.15 -10.77 24.49
C ILE A 186 -26.59 -10.63 25.94
N SER A 187 -27.40 -9.62 26.21
CA SER A 187 -28.16 -9.51 27.46
C SER A 187 -29.53 -10.12 27.20
N VAL A 188 -29.89 -11.17 27.93
CA VAL A 188 -31.23 -11.73 27.95
C VAL A 188 -31.94 -11.09 29.15
N GLU A 189 -33.04 -10.38 28.92
CA GLU A 189 -33.98 -9.93 29.97
C GLU A 189 -34.98 -11.03 30.32
#